data_AF-A0A960TKQ0-F1
#
_entry.id   AF-A0A960TKQ0-F1
#
_cell.length_a   1.000
_cell.length_b   1.000
_cell.length_c   1.000
_cell.angle_alpha   90.00
_cell.angle_beta   90.00
_cell.angle_gamma   90.00
#
_symmetry.space_group_name_H-M   'P 1'
#
loop_
_entity.id
_entity.type
_entity.pdbx_description
1 polymer ?
#
loop_
_entity_poly.entity_id
_entity_poly.type
_entity_poly.pdbx_seq_one_letter_code
_entity_poly.pdbx_strand_id
1 'polypeptide(L)'
;MKTVLFLLIAILQIISCSSAPTPRHLDPLKPTATDTGECRNPPDNMVCVPGGNFSYNGKEEIVDTFYMDQYEATNEKYEDCVKAKGCKPLLHYKKKEFEGYTSPTQPAVGLTYQMAHDFCRWNGKRIPTEKEWTFALMKFQKSDVPPDCSNANLKTCKDKTENVGSYPNESGVYDLYGNAGEWVNDWVGECKGDCGDTSCPFCKKDAGICSGRFPCDKLDSKVVKGGSIDTPASELSPSFRQILPIQSNEKVSVRCISDTRNLTSAPAWMINKPFPDPTALPGDITPEQTDTLHKLEAYDTLDKPFCGKPFTSPAHCRDPVSYIKPNEARNYLFAPYIKNLGGGYVGVAADANYTFIAYAKSEWVWLMDFDYVILNLHRSIKTFILESPEVKDFLEKWNPKNKKKSLELLQSKYGNLEEWDTMKTVFEKNQSSLYEHYKVNAIPDKTKPGFGWLRNPEAYAYIRHLYQKNRISINGGDLLKDKSLYSIGNSARKLGVPIRILYPSNAEEFWKFNANFKRSIINLPFDEASVVLRTVHEYPWHVNDRRGGASGFWHYVVHGAYNYQKKLLLPDFNMIEHFKGERILPTDMQDFSTIDLPSRIPETLYQKEPVP
;
A
#
# COMPACT_ATOMS: atom_id res chain seq x y z
N MET A 1 63.47 8.87 48.82
CA MET A 1 63.36 7.66 47.95
C MET A 1 62.06 6.94 48.28
N LYS A 2 61.22 6.73 47.25
CA LYS A 2 60.10 5.78 47.14
C LYS A 2 58.80 6.09 47.93
N THR A 3 57.73 6.57 47.26
CA THR A 3 56.64 5.83 46.54
C THR A 3 55.42 5.66 47.46
N VAL A 4 54.44 6.58 47.47
CA VAL A 4 53.13 6.54 46.78
C VAL A 4 52.29 5.27 47.02
N LEU A 5 51.24 5.38 47.85
CA LEU A 5 49.92 4.76 47.62
C LEU A 5 48.87 5.45 48.52
N PHE A 6 48.01 6.29 47.95
CA PHE A 6 46.78 6.77 48.61
C PHE A 6 45.59 6.30 47.76
N LEU A 7 44.77 5.42 48.32
CA LEU A 7 43.45 5.06 47.79
C LEU A 7 42.52 6.26 47.93
N LEU A 8 41.95 6.73 46.82
CA LEU A 8 40.83 7.67 46.78
C LEU A 8 39.58 6.89 46.34
N ILE A 9 38.64 6.72 47.27
CA ILE A 9 37.30 6.19 47.01
C ILE A 9 36.48 7.34 46.42
N ALA A 10 36.16 7.27 45.13
CA ALA A 10 35.22 8.16 44.47
C ALA A 10 33.85 7.49 44.41
N ILE A 11 32.87 8.07 45.12
CA ILE A 11 31.45 7.71 45.02
C ILE A 11 30.91 8.32 43.73
N LEU A 12 30.68 7.49 42.72
CA LEU A 12 29.96 7.88 41.50
C LEU A 12 28.45 7.68 41.72
N GLN A 13 27.71 8.78 41.85
CA GLN A 13 26.25 8.76 41.67
C GLN A 13 25.96 8.54 40.18
N ILE A 14 25.44 7.37 39.85
CA ILE A 14 24.91 7.06 38.52
C ILE A 14 23.53 7.72 38.41
N ILE A 15 23.48 8.89 37.79
CA ILE A 15 22.22 9.44 37.26
C ILE A 15 21.90 8.60 36.02
N SER A 16 20.98 7.64 36.17
CA SER A 16 20.46 6.88 35.04
C SER A 16 19.60 7.80 34.17
N CYS A 17 20.21 8.37 33.13
CA CYS A 17 19.47 9.01 32.05
C CYS A 17 18.70 7.90 31.31
N SER A 18 17.40 7.77 31.56
CA SER A 18 16.50 6.89 30.82
C SER A 18 16.43 7.38 29.37
N SER A 19 17.31 6.87 28.51
CA SER A 19 17.19 7.00 27.06
C SER A 19 15.92 6.28 26.62
N ALA A 20 14.95 7.02 26.09
CA ALA A 20 13.84 6.44 25.36
C ALA A 20 14.38 5.51 24.26
N PRO A 21 13.76 4.34 24.01
CA PRO A 21 14.22 3.42 22.99
C PRO A 21 14.22 4.13 21.63
N THR A 22 15.40 4.24 21.04
CA THR A 22 15.60 4.79 19.69
C THR A 22 14.78 3.95 18.71
N PRO A 23 13.92 4.56 17.87
CA PRO A 23 13.22 3.82 16.83
C PRO A 23 14.25 3.14 15.94
N ARG A 24 14.08 1.83 15.69
CA ARG A 24 14.87 1.07 14.72
C ARG A 24 14.88 1.88 13.42
N HIS A 25 16.08 2.27 12.97
CA HIS A 25 16.28 2.84 11.64
C HIS A 25 15.74 1.85 10.60
N LEU A 26 14.59 2.17 10.03
CA LEU A 26 14.14 1.58 8.78
C LEU A 26 14.71 2.47 7.66
N ASP A 27 15.90 2.11 7.19
CA ASP A 27 16.35 2.50 5.86
C ASP A 27 15.52 1.69 4.86
N PRO A 28 14.60 2.31 4.09
CA PRO A 28 13.95 1.61 3.02
C PRO A 28 14.82 1.75 1.77
N LEU A 29 15.19 0.60 1.21
CA LEU A 29 15.39 0.41 -0.23
C LEU A 29 16.75 0.82 -0.82
N LYS A 30 17.83 0.32 -0.22
CA LYS A 30 18.92 -0.25 -1.03
C LYS A 30 19.08 -1.72 -0.63
N PRO A 31 18.80 -2.69 -1.50
CA PRO A 31 19.33 -4.03 -1.30
C PRO A 31 20.85 -3.91 -1.39
N THR A 32 21.53 -3.84 -0.25
CA THR A 32 22.92 -4.27 -0.19
C THR A 32 22.93 -5.75 -0.56
N ALA A 33 23.84 -6.18 -1.43
CA ALA A 33 23.97 -7.54 -1.97
C ALA A 33 24.26 -8.64 -0.90
N THR A 34 23.94 -8.38 0.36
CA THR A 34 24.19 -9.18 1.55
C THR A 34 22.93 -9.39 2.40
N ASP A 35 21.77 -8.82 2.08
CA ASP A 35 20.54 -9.03 2.87
C ASP A 35 19.73 -10.23 2.35
N THR A 36 20.34 -11.42 2.37
CA THR A 36 19.70 -12.73 2.18
C THR A 36 18.92 -13.13 3.45
N GLY A 37 18.10 -12.21 3.98
CA GLY A 37 17.64 -12.15 5.37
C GLY A 37 17.39 -13.49 6.07
N GLU A 38 17.76 -13.58 7.36
CA GLU A 38 17.62 -14.82 8.14
C GLU A 38 16.18 -15.37 8.15
N CYS A 39 16.06 -16.69 7.99
CA CYS A 39 14.76 -17.35 8.11
C CYS A 39 14.21 -17.21 9.53
N ARG A 40 13.02 -16.60 9.61
CA ARG A 40 12.22 -16.51 10.83
C ARG A 40 11.05 -17.49 10.76
N ASN A 41 10.36 -17.67 11.88
CA ASN A 41 9.17 -18.51 11.93
C ASN A 41 8.17 -18.11 10.83
N PRO A 42 7.82 -19.05 9.92
CA PRO A 42 6.91 -18.76 8.83
C PRO A 42 5.47 -18.61 9.34
N PRO A 43 4.57 -17.98 8.54
CA PRO A 43 3.13 -18.11 8.76
C PRO A 43 2.68 -19.56 8.80
N ASP A 44 1.56 -19.85 9.45
CA ASP A 44 0.98 -21.19 9.46
C ASP A 44 0.81 -21.75 8.05
N ASN A 45 1.23 -23.01 7.85
CA ASN A 45 1.22 -23.73 6.58
C ASN A 45 2.13 -23.15 5.49
N MET A 46 3.17 -22.38 5.86
CA MET A 46 4.23 -21.92 4.97
C MET A 46 5.61 -22.39 5.44
N VAL A 47 6.57 -22.41 4.51
CA VAL A 47 7.98 -22.71 4.74
C VAL A 47 8.80 -21.47 4.39
N CYS A 48 9.78 -21.14 5.22
CA CYS A 48 10.75 -20.09 4.89
C CYS A 48 11.76 -20.61 3.85
N VAL A 49 11.94 -19.87 2.77
CA VAL A 49 12.95 -20.12 1.74
C VAL A 49 14.06 -19.08 1.93
N PRO A 50 15.20 -19.43 2.55
CA PRO A 50 16.28 -18.48 2.77
C PRO A 50 16.87 -18.06 1.43
N GLY A 51 16.89 -16.76 1.20
CA GLY A 51 17.39 -16.14 -0.02
C GLY A 51 18.86 -16.48 -0.28
N GLY A 52 19.28 -16.25 -1.52
CA GLY A 52 20.64 -16.51 -1.94
C GLY A 52 20.81 -16.46 -3.44
N ASN A 53 22.03 -16.77 -3.85
CA ASN A 53 22.40 -16.83 -5.26
C ASN A 53 22.22 -18.26 -5.77
N PHE A 54 21.79 -18.39 -7.01
CA PHE A 54 21.77 -19.68 -7.71
C PHE A 54 21.99 -19.51 -9.21
N SER A 55 22.55 -20.55 -9.82
CA SER A 55 22.72 -20.61 -11.26
C SER A 55 21.48 -21.24 -11.89
N TYR A 56 20.79 -20.51 -12.76
CA TYR A 56 19.61 -20.97 -13.47
C TYR A 56 19.70 -20.59 -14.95
N ASN A 57 19.54 -21.59 -15.83
CA ASN A 57 19.66 -21.42 -17.29
C ASN A 57 20.92 -20.66 -17.74
N GLY A 58 22.06 -20.93 -17.06
CA GLY A 58 23.35 -20.32 -17.36
C GLY A 58 23.49 -18.87 -16.91
N LYS A 59 22.59 -18.38 -16.04
CA LYS A 59 22.66 -17.05 -15.42
C LYS A 59 22.73 -17.17 -13.91
N GLU A 60 23.53 -16.31 -13.30
CA GLU A 60 23.51 -16.11 -11.85
C GLU A 60 22.33 -15.23 -11.49
N GLU A 61 21.46 -15.74 -10.63
CA GLU A 61 20.25 -15.09 -10.18
C GLU A 61 20.29 -14.89 -8.67
N ILE A 62 19.69 -13.79 -8.20
CA ILE A 62 19.55 -13.49 -6.77
C ILE A 62 18.06 -13.55 -6.41
N VAL A 63 17.77 -14.26 -5.34
CA VAL A 63 16.44 -14.40 -4.76
C VAL A 63 16.48 -13.95 -3.30
N ASP A 64 15.62 -13.01 -2.95
CA ASP A 64 15.46 -12.56 -1.56
C ASP A 64 14.78 -13.66 -0.73
N THR A 65 14.89 -13.60 0.60
CA THR A 65 14.16 -14.52 1.47
C THR A 65 12.65 -14.31 1.33
N PHE A 66 11.91 -15.41 1.19
CA PHE A 66 10.44 -15.40 1.11
C PHE A 66 9.83 -16.60 1.83
N TYR A 67 8.52 -16.60 1.98
CA TYR A 67 7.74 -17.70 2.57
C TYR A 67 6.90 -18.34 1.49
N MET A 68 6.89 -19.67 1.39
CA MET A 68 6.14 -20.44 0.38
C MET A 68 5.13 -21.38 1.03
N ASP A 69 3.94 -21.51 0.46
CA ASP A 69 2.96 -22.48 0.93
C ASP A 69 3.51 -23.92 0.90
N GLN A 70 3.22 -24.68 1.95
CA GLN A 70 3.63 -26.09 2.05
C GLN A 70 3.02 -26.97 0.95
N TYR A 71 1.85 -26.58 0.44
CA TYR A 71 1.03 -27.33 -0.50
C TYR A 71 0.51 -26.43 -1.63
N GLU A 72 0.07 -27.03 -2.73
CA GLU A 72 -0.82 -26.38 -3.69
C GLU A 72 -2.11 -25.91 -3.01
N ALA A 73 -2.78 -24.91 -3.61
CA ALA A 73 -4.10 -24.47 -3.19
C ALA A 73 -5.07 -25.66 -3.19
N THR A 74 -5.68 -25.99 -2.04
CA THR A 74 -6.65 -27.07 -1.96
C THR A 74 -8.04 -26.64 -2.42
N ASN A 75 -8.87 -27.59 -2.83
CA ASN A 75 -10.28 -27.34 -3.13
C ASN A 75 -11.03 -26.70 -1.95
N GLU A 76 -10.77 -27.16 -0.72
CA GLU A 76 -11.38 -26.58 0.48
C GLU A 76 -11.04 -25.08 0.63
N LYS A 77 -9.76 -24.72 0.52
CA LYS A 77 -9.32 -23.33 0.66
C LYS A 77 -9.80 -22.46 -0.50
N TYR A 78 -9.82 -22.98 -1.72
CA TYR A 78 -10.39 -22.25 -2.84
C TYR A 78 -11.89 -22.03 -2.66
N GLU A 79 -12.63 -23.02 -2.15
CA GLU A 79 -14.06 -22.89 -1.84
C GLU A 79 -14.30 -21.88 -0.70
N ASP A 80 -13.43 -21.78 0.30
CA ASP A 80 -13.47 -20.71 1.30
C ASP A 80 -13.34 -19.32 0.64
N CYS A 81 -12.44 -19.18 -0.33
CA CYS A 81 -12.30 -17.96 -1.12
C CYS A 81 -13.58 -17.65 -1.93
N VAL A 82 -14.22 -18.66 -2.52
CA VAL A 82 -15.48 -18.51 -3.26
C VAL A 82 -16.63 -18.11 -2.33
N LYS A 83 -16.76 -18.73 -1.16
CA LYS A 83 -17.76 -18.40 -0.13
C LYS A 83 -17.57 -16.98 0.41
N ALA A 84 -16.32 -16.58 0.63
CA ALA A 84 -15.95 -15.21 0.97
C ALA A 84 -16.04 -14.25 -0.22
N LYS A 85 -16.43 -14.76 -1.39
CA LYS A 85 -16.60 -14.02 -2.64
C LYS A 85 -15.33 -13.30 -3.10
N GLY A 86 -14.15 -13.81 -2.73
CA GLY A 86 -12.86 -13.34 -3.24
C GLY A 86 -12.46 -14.03 -4.55
N CYS A 87 -13.00 -15.21 -4.82
CA CYS A 87 -12.68 -16.01 -6.00
C CYS A 87 -13.93 -16.36 -6.81
N LYS A 88 -13.74 -16.62 -8.11
CA LYS A 88 -14.80 -17.16 -8.97
C LYS A 88 -14.98 -18.67 -8.73
N PRO A 89 -16.22 -19.19 -8.76
CA PRO A 89 -16.46 -20.62 -8.61
C PRO A 89 -15.84 -21.43 -9.76
N LEU A 90 -15.37 -22.65 -9.46
CA LEU A 90 -14.82 -23.61 -10.43
C LEU A 90 -15.94 -24.29 -11.21
N LEU A 91 -16.65 -23.54 -12.07
CA LEU A 91 -17.83 -24.04 -12.79
C LEU A 91 -17.51 -25.24 -13.70
N HIS A 92 -16.27 -25.37 -14.16
CA HIS A 92 -15.80 -26.50 -14.96
C HIS A 92 -15.79 -27.83 -14.20
N TYR A 93 -15.85 -27.83 -12.87
CA TYR A 93 -15.93 -29.07 -12.08
C TYR A 93 -17.23 -29.85 -12.30
N LYS A 94 -18.24 -29.21 -12.93
CA LYS A 94 -19.47 -29.90 -13.38
C LYS A 94 -19.25 -30.73 -14.66
N LYS A 95 -18.11 -30.59 -15.34
CA LYS A 95 -17.79 -31.35 -16.54
C LYS A 95 -17.22 -32.72 -16.17
N LYS A 96 -17.54 -33.73 -16.98
CA LYS A 96 -17.08 -35.12 -16.80
C LYS A 96 -15.55 -35.25 -16.74
N GLU A 97 -14.82 -34.38 -17.46
CA GLU A 97 -13.35 -34.38 -17.48
C GLU A 97 -12.71 -34.07 -16.10
N PHE A 98 -13.44 -33.38 -15.21
CA PHE A 98 -13.03 -33.05 -13.84
C PHE A 98 -13.63 -33.97 -12.77
N GLU A 99 -14.31 -35.05 -13.15
CA GLU A 99 -14.77 -36.07 -12.21
C GLU A 99 -13.55 -36.68 -11.48
N GLY A 100 -13.58 -36.69 -10.15
CA GLY A 100 -12.48 -37.19 -9.30
C GLY A 100 -11.39 -36.18 -8.92
N TYR A 101 -11.58 -34.89 -9.21
CA TYR A 101 -10.66 -33.80 -8.80
C TYR A 101 -11.26 -32.85 -7.75
N THR A 102 -12.40 -33.21 -7.16
CA THR A 102 -13.21 -32.29 -6.33
C THR A 102 -13.08 -32.56 -4.83
N SER A 103 -12.22 -33.50 -4.41
CA SER A 103 -12.03 -33.80 -2.98
C SER A 103 -11.45 -32.59 -2.24
N PRO A 104 -11.90 -32.25 -1.02
CA PRO A 104 -11.45 -31.07 -0.27
C PRO A 104 -9.94 -30.94 -0.13
N THR A 105 -9.23 -32.06 0.00
CA THR A 105 -7.78 -32.17 0.22
C THR A 105 -6.96 -32.35 -1.06
N GLN A 106 -7.60 -32.46 -2.23
CA GLN A 106 -6.91 -32.45 -3.51
C GLN A 106 -6.54 -31.01 -3.91
N PRO A 107 -5.51 -30.83 -4.75
CA PRO A 107 -5.22 -29.54 -5.35
C PRO A 107 -6.41 -29.04 -6.18
N ALA A 108 -6.75 -27.77 -6.02
CA ALA A 108 -7.70 -27.07 -6.87
C ALA A 108 -7.05 -26.88 -8.25
N VAL A 109 -7.47 -27.71 -9.22
CA VAL A 109 -6.99 -27.70 -10.60
C VAL A 109 -7.96 -27.00 -11.56
N GLY A 110 -7.49 -26.65 -12.76
CA GLY A 110 -8.27 -25.90 -13.74
C GLY A 110 -8.38 -24.42 -13.39
N LEU A 111 -7.44 -23.90 -12.63
CA LEU A 111 -7.36 -22.47 -12.33
C LEU A 111 -6.80 -21.75 -13.55
N THR A 112 -7.53 -20.75 -14.06
CA THR A 112 -6.91 -19.75 -14.95
C THR A 112 -5.89 -18.94 -14.15
N TYR A 113 -4.96 -18.27 -14.83
CA TYR A 113 -3.97 -17.44 -14.13
C TYR A 113 -4.65 -16.38 -13.25
N GLN A 114 -5.72 -15.76 -13.75
CA GLN A 114 -6.50 -14.78 -12.96
C GLN A 114 -7.08 -15.41 -11.69
N MET A 115 -7.59 -16.64 -11.75
CA MET A 115 -8.19 -17.32 -10.59
C MET A 115 -7.13 -17.67 -9.54
N ALA A 116 -5.98 -18.17 -9.98
CA ALA A 116 -4.81 -18.38 -9.12
C ALA A 116 -4.33 -17.06 -8.48
N HIS A 117 -4.27 -16.00 -9.27
CA HIS A 117 -3.83 -14.68 -8.84
C HIS A 117 -4.78 -14.07 -7.80
N ASP A 118 -6.09 -14.14 -8.05
CA ASP A 118 -7.12 -13.66 -7.13
C ASP A 118 -7.09 -14.46 -5.80
N PHE A 119 -6.90 -15.78 -5.87
CA PHE A 119 -6.79 -16.65 -4.70
C PHE A 119 -5.58 -16.30 -3.82
N CYS A 120 -4.38 -16.18 -4.41
CA CYS A 120 -3.20 -15.83 -3.62
C CYS A 120 -3.35 -14.47 -2.94
N ARG A 121 -3.91 -13.49 -3.66
CA ARG A 121 -4.12 -12.15 -3.09
C ARG A 121 -5.19 -12.13 -2.02
N TRP A 122 -6.29 -12.87 -2.20
CA TRP A 122 -7.31 -13.03 -1.17
C TRP A 122 -6.73 -13.58 0.13
N ASN A 123 -5.71 -14.45 0.05
CA ASN A 123 -4.95 -14.97 1.18
C ASN A 123 -3.82 -14.06 1.69
N GLY A 124 -3.67 -12.85 1.16
CA GLY A 124 -2.62 -11.91 1.58
C GLY A 124 -1.23 -12.29 1.06
N LYS A 125 -1.18 -13.05 -0.04
CA LYS A 125 0.01 -13.62 -0.67
C LYS A 125 0.09 -13.18 -2.14
N ARG A 126 1.11 -13.66 -2.86
CA ARG A 126 1.28 -13.48 -4.31
C ARG A 126 1.67 -14.79 -4.99
N ILE A 127 1.57 -14.83 -6.31
CA ILE A 127 2.13 -15.92 -7.11
C ILE A 127 3.66 -15.79 -7.14
N PRO A 128 4.44 -16.89 -6.97
CA PRO A 128 5.89 -16.86 -7.10
C PRO A 128 6.32 -16.51 -8.52
N THR A 129 7.48 -15.90 -8.66
CA THR A 129 8.19 -15.87 -9.94
C THR A 129 8.76 -17.25 -10.27
N GLU A 130 9.05 -17.51 -11.54
CA GLU A 130 9.72 -18.72 -12.01
C GLU A 130 11.04 -18.95 -11.28
N LYS A 131 11.80 -17.87 -11.05
CA LYS A 131 13.07 -17.94 -10.31
C LYS A 131 12.86 -18.32 -8.85
N GLU A 132 11.86 -17.76 -8.17
CA GLU A 132 11.55 -18.10 -6.77
C GLU A 132 11.07 -19.54 -6.65
N TRP A 133 10.20 -19.98 -7.55
CA TRP A 133 9.70 -21.36 -7.58
C TRP A 133 10.84 -22.35 -7.81
N THR A 134 11.69 -22.08 -8.79
CA THR A 134 12.82 -22.96 -9.14
C THR A 134 13.89 -22.95 -8.05
N PHE A 135 14.14 -21.80 -7.43
CA PHE A 135 15.05 -21.69 -6.30
C PHE A 135 14.57 -22.53 -5.12
N ALA A 136 13.28 -22.46 -4.76
CA ALA A 136 12.70 -23.31 -3.72
C ALA A 136 12.85 -24.81 -4.06
N LEU A 137 12.55 -25.20 -5.30
CA LEU A 137 12.76 -26.58 -5.77
C LEU A 137 14.22 -27.02 -5.59
N MET A 138 15.18 -26.27 -6.12
CA MET A 138 16.59 -26.64 -6.05
C MET A 138 17.14 -26.64 -4.62
N LYS A 139 16.55 -25.84 -3.73
CA LYS A 139 16.94 -25.80 -2.32
C LYS A 139 16.41 -27.01 -1.55
N PHE A 140 15.19 -27.44 -1.85
CA PHE A 140 14.43 -28.37 -1.01
C PHE A 140 14.35 -29.79 -1.57
N GLN A 141 14.52 -29.94 -2.88
CA GLN A 141 14.62 -31.23 -3.54
C GLN A 141 16.04 -31.44 -4.01
N LYS A 142 16.69 -32.50 -3.52
CA LYS A 142 18.05 -32.85 -3.94
C LYS A 142 18.05 -33.18 -5.43
N SER A 143 18.93 -32.51 -6.18
CA SER A 143 18.98 -32.58 -7.65
C SER A 143 19.37 -33.95 -8.20
N ASP A 144 19.88 -34.86 -7.37
CA ASP A 144 20.28 -36.22 -7.72
C ASP A 144 19.12 -37.24 -7.64
N VAL A 145 17.96 -36.84 -7.12
CA VAL A 145 16.75 -37.69 -7.08
C VAL A 145 15.80 -37.26 -8.20
N PRO A 146 15.78 -37.96 -9.35
CA PRO A 146 14.86 -37.64 -10.43
C PRO A 146 13.40 -37.90 -10.02
N PRO A 147 12.43 -37.16 -10.57
CA PRO A 147 11.03 -37.39 -10.29
C PRO A 147 10.53 -38.68 -10.95
N ASP A 148 9.86 -39.54 -10.19
CA ASP A 148 9.19 -40.77 -10.63
C ASP A 148 7.95 -41.07 -9.78
N CYS A 149 7.25 -42.18 -10.03
CA CYS A 149 6.01 -42.51 -9.31
C CYS A 149 6.19 -42.77 -7.80
N SER A 150 7.42 -42.89 -7.30
CA SER A 150 7.70 -43.05 -5.86
C SER A 150 7.72 -41.71 -5.11
N ASN A 151 7.98 -40.61 -5.81
CA ASN A 151 8.16 -39.28 -5.21
C ASN A 151 7.36 -38.16 -5.91
N ALA A 152 6.54 -38.48 -6.91
CA ALA A 152 5.64 -37.55 -7.59
C ALA A 152 4.48 -38.30 -8.24
N ASN A 153 3.36 -37.61 -8.47
CA ASN A 153 2.24 -38.15 -9.25
C ASN A 153 2.29 -37.65 -10.70
N LEU A 154 2.82 -38.48 -11.59
CA LEU A 154 3.14 -38.15 -12.98
C LEU A 154 2.28 -38.97 -13.95
N LYS A 155 2.52 -38.77 -15.25
CA LYS A 155 1.91 -39.59 -16.30
C LYS A 155 2.16 -41.06 -16.00
N THR A 156 1.09 -41.86 -16.08
CA THR A 156 1.02 -43.30 -15.80
C THR A 156 1.21 -43.73 -14.34
N CYS A 157 1.31 -42.81 -13.37
CA CYS A 157 1.37 -43.18 -11.95
C CYS A 157 -0.03 -43.42 -11.37
N LYS A 158 -0.93 -42.46 -11.56
CA LYS A 158 -2.34 -42.49 -11.11
C LYS A 158 -3.26 -41.88 -12.18
N ASP A 159 -4.56 -42.16 -12.06
CA ASP A 159 -5.57 -41.62 -12.97
C ASP A 159 -6.02 -40.18 -12.62
N LYS A 160 -5.75 -39.74 -11.39
CA LYS A 160 -6.21 -38.45 -10.81
C LYS A 160 -5.13 -37.86 -9.90
N THR A 161 -5.31 -36.61 -9.47
CA THR A 161 -4.48 -36.00 -8.43
C THR A 161 -4.65 -36.74 -7.10
N GLU A 162 -3.56 -36.84 -6.34
CA GLU A 162 -3.63 -37.33 -4.97
C GLU A 162 -3.97 -36.16 -4.02
N ASN A 163 -4.07 -36.44 -2.72
CA ASN A 163 -4.18 -35.38 -1.74
C ASN A 163 -2.88 -34.55 -1.70
N VAL A 164 -2.99 -33.25 -1.39
CA VAL A 164 -1.78 -32.47 -1.10
C VAL A 164 -1.03 -33.05 0.09
N GLY A 165 0.28 -32.95 0.06
CA GLY A 165 1.19 -33.55 1.04
C GLY A 165 1.52 -35.02 0.80
N SER A 166 1.08 -35.62 -0.32
CA SER A 166 1.31 -37.05 -0.59
C SER A 166 2.78 -37.37 -0.87
N TYR A 167 3.54 -36.42 -1.40
CA TYR A 167 4.95 -36.61 -1.73
C TYR A 167 5.84 -35.65 -0.91
N PRO A 168 6.33 -36.09 0.27
CA PRO A 168 7.20 -35.29 1.12
C PRO A 168 8.60 -35.09 0.53
N ASN A 169 9.21 -33.95 0.85
CA ASN A 169 10.66 -33.79 0.82
C ASN A 169 11.20 -33.34 2.18
N GLU A 170 12.53 -33.32 2.33
CA GLU A 170 13.22 -33.05 3.60
C GLU A 170 12.98 -31.63 4.16
N SER A 171 12.34 -30.74 3.39
CA SER A 171 12.22 -29.31 3.73
C SER A 171 10.80 -28.87 4.08
N GLY A 172 9.81 -29.78 3.96
CA GLY A 172 8.42 -29.49 4.30
C GLY A 172 7.64 -28.73 3.22
N VAL A 173 8.15 -28.62 1.99
CA VAL A 173 7.39 -28.18 0.82
C VAL A 173 7.06 -29.41 -0.02
N TYR A 174 5.80 -29.73 -0.22
CA TYR A 174 5.39 -31.00 -0.80
C TYR A 174 5.00 -30.84 -2.27
N ASP A 175 5.01 -31.95 -3.01
CA ASP A 175 4.39 -32.07 -4.33
C ASP A 175 4.91 -31.06 -5.39
N LEU A 176 6.18 -30.66 -5.33
CA LEU A 176 6.77 -29.72 -6.30
C LEU A 176 6.84 -30.29 -7.73
N TYR A 177 6.81 -31.62 -7.88
CA TYR A 177 6.67 -32.28 -9.16
C TYR A 177 5.38 -33.11 -9.20
N GLY A 178 4.70 -33.07 -10.34
CA GLY A 178 3.48 -33.84 -10.55
C GLY A 178 2.26 -33.26 -9.83
N ASN A 179 1.22 -34.09 -9.65
CA ASN A 179 -0.12 -33.65 -9.25
C ASN A 179 -0.71 -32.61 -10.22
N ALA A 180 -0.36 -31.35 -10.06
CA ALA A 180 -0.82 -30.24 -10.89
C ALA A 180 0.33 -29.32 -11.26
N GLY A 181 0.32 -28.81 -12.50
CA GLY A 181 1.26 -27.75 -12.86
C GLY A 181 0.97 -26.50 -12.04
N GLU A 182 1.97 -25.73 -11.64
CA GLU A 182 1.77 -24.53 -10.83
C GLU A 182 2.03 -23.26 -11.64
N TRP A 183 1.05 -22.34 -11.68
CA TRP A 183 1.25 -21.02 -12.27
C TRP A 183 2.37 -20.25 -11.57
N VAL A 184 3.25 -19.62 -12.35
CA VAL A 184 4.22 -18.62 -11.87
C VAL A 184 3.99 -17.26 -12.55
N ASN A 185 4.52 -16.18 -11.96
CA ASN A 185 4.22 -14.82 -12.40
C ASN A 185 4.93 -14.41 -13.70
N ASP A 186 5.78 -15.26 -14.27
CA ASP A 186 6.61 -14.93 -15.41
C ASP A 186 5.82 -15.02 -16.72
N TRP A 187 5.85 -13.92 -17.48
CA TRP A 187 5.27 -13.84 -18.82
C TRP A 187 6.17 -14.51 -19.86
N VAL A 188 5.54 -15.05 -20.90
CA VAL A 188 6.24 -15.57 -22.08
C VAL A 188 5.94 -14.68 -23.27
N GLY A 189 6.99 -14.26 -23.98
CA GLY A 189 6.88 -13.51 -25.22
C GLY A 189 8.26 -13.26 -25.84
N GLU A 190 8.30 -13.08 -27.15
CA GLU A 190 9.51 -12.63 -27.84
C GLU A 190 9.64 -11.11 -27.71
N CYS A 191 10.69 -10.63 -27.03
CA CYS A 191 11.17 -9.28 -27.30
C CYS A 191 12.06 -9.33 -28.55
N LYS A 192 11.52 -8.84 -29.67
CA LYS A 192 12.29 -8.63 -30.90
C LYS A 192 13.13 -7.35 -30.77
N GLY A 193 14.14 -7.39 -29.90
CA GLY A 193 15.08 -6.30 -29.63
C GLY A 193 15.92 -6.58 -28.39
N ASP A 194 17.15 -6.07 -28.35
CA ASP A 194 17.96 -6.04 -27.13
C ASP A 194 17.24 -5.23 -26.05
N CYS A 195 17.45 -5.54 -24.77
CA CYS A 195 16.86 -4.83 -23.62
C CYS A 195 17.28 -3.34 -23.48
N GLY A 196 17.97 -2.79 -24.49
CA GLY A 196 18.30 -1.38 -24.66
C GLY A 196 17.58 -0.70 -25.84
N ASP A 197 16.81 -1.44 -26.64
CA ASP A 197 16.04 -0.91 -27.77
C ASP A 197 14.62 -0.52 -27.32
N THR A 198 14.23 0.72 -27.64
CA THR A 198 12.89 1.29 -27.44
C THR A 198 11.75 0.48 -28.09
N SER A 199 12.08 -0.47 -28.98
CA SER A 199 11.14 -1.42 -29.58
C SER A 199 10.59 -2.46 -28.60
N CYS A 200 11.27 -2.73 -27.48
CA CYS A 200 10.80 -3.58 -26.38
C CYS A 200 10.65 -2.73 -25.10
N PRO A 201 9.54 -1.98 -24.94
CA PRO A 201 9.32 -1.15 -23.75
C PRO A 201 9.08 -1.96 -22.46
N PHE A 202 9.12 -3.28 -22.52
CA PHE A 202 8.69 -4.21 -21.47
C PHE A 202 9.82 -5.05 -20.85
N CYS A 203 11.06 -4.95 -21.34
CA CYS A 203 12.17 -5.77 -20.83
C CYS A 203 13.31 -4.85 -20.37
N LYS A 204 13.43 -4.65 -19.05
CA LYS A 204 14.73 -4.33 -18.46
C LYS A 204 15.33 -5.61 -17.89
N LYS A 205 16.63 -5.76 -18.12
CA LYS A 205 17.45 -6.98 -17.98
C LYS A 205 17.26 -7.78 -16.68
N ASP A 206 16.80 -7.14 -15.60
CA ASP A 206 16.78 -7.70 -14.24
C ASP A 206 15.36 -7.88 -13.66
N ALA A 207 14.29 -7.45 -14.36
CA ALA A 207 12.90 -7.46 -13.83
C ALA A 207 11.96 -8.44 -14.54
N GLY A 208 12.40 -9.09 -15.62
CA GLY A 208 11.54 -9.91 -16.48
C GLY A 208 10.55 -9.06 -17.30
N ILE A 209 9.76 -9.71 -18.16
CA ILE A 209 8.83 -9.01 -19.06
C ILE A 209 7.69 -8.37 -18.24
N CYS A 210 7.42 -7.07 -18.47
CA CYS A 210 6.43 -6.27 -17.75
C CYS A 210 6.66 -6.18 -16.24
N SER A 211 7.85 -6.49 -15.72
CA SER A 211 8.14 -6.53 -14.29
C SER A 211 7.14 -7.40 -13.49
N GLY A 212 6.61 -8.46 -14.14
CA GLY A 212 5.58 -9.32 -13.56
C GLY A 212 4.21 -8.66 -13.35
N ARG A 213 3.99 -7.44 -13.87
CA ARG A 213 2.68 -6.78 -13.81
C ARG A 213 1.62 -7.61 -14.52
N PHE A 214 0.45 -7.71 -13.92
CA PHE A 214 -0.71 -8.32 -14.53
C PHE A 214 -1.86 -7.30 -14.62
N PRO A 215 -2.55 -7.16 -15.78
CA PRO A 215 -2.18 -7.73 -17.08
C PRO A 215 -0.90 -7.08 -17.64
N CYS A 216 -0.21 -7.78 -18.54
CA CYS A 216 0.87 -7.24 -19.36
C CYS A 216 0.33 -7.04 -20.77
N ASP A 217 0.39 -5.80 -21.27
CA ASP A 217 -0.24 -5.45 -22.54
C ASP A 217 0.35 -6.29 -23.68
N LYS A 218 -0.54 -6.89 -24.49
CA LYS A 218 -0.21 -7.72 -25.66
C LYS A 218 0.38 -9.11 -25.35
N LEU A 219 0.47 -9.53 -24.09
CA LEU A 219 0.84 -10.90 -23.73
C LEU A 219 -0.35 -11.64 -23.13
N ASP A 220 -0.48 -12.91 -23.52
CA ASP A 220 -1.59 -13.77 -23.14
C ASP A 220 -1.14 -15.11 -22.56
N SER A 221 0.17 -15.33 -22.37
CA SER A 221 0.72 -16.61 -21.97
C SER A 221 1.74 -16.48 -20.83
N LYS A 222 1.69 -17.41 -19.88
CA LYS A 222 2.58 -17.46 -18.72
C LYS A 222 3.17 -18.85 -18.53
N VAL A 223 4.22 -18.90 -17.71
CA VAL A 223 4.92 -20.12 -17.37
C VAL A 223 4.15 -20.89 -16.29
N VAL A 224 4.17 -22.21 -16.43
CA VAL A 224 3.70 -23.19 -15.47
C VAL A 224 4.86 -24.15 -15.16
N LYS A 225 5.08 -24.44 -13.88
CA LYS A 225 6.19 -25.25 -13.35
C LYS A 225 5.67 -26.56 -12.73
N GLY A 226 6.59 -27.47 -12.38
CA GLY A 226 6.30 -28.74 -11.69
C GLY A 226 5.70 -29.86 -12.53
N GLY A 227 5.00 -29.53 -13.62
CA GLY A 227 4.25 -30.53 -14.41
C GLY A 227 3.05 -31.09 -13.65
N SER A 228 2.25 -31.92 -14.31
CA SER A 228 1.01 -32.48 -13.75
C SER A 228 0.97 -34.00 -13.89
N ILE A 229 -0.16 -34.62 -13.53
CA ILE A 229 -0.39 -36.05 -13.80
C ILE A 229 -0.36 -36.42 -15.30
N ASP A 230 -0.36 -35.44 -16.22
CA ASP A 230 -0.23 -35.70 -17.66
C ASP A 230 1.22 -35.58 -18.17
N THR A 231 2.15 -35.15 -17.31
CA THR A 231 3.56 -34.90 -17.67
C THR A 231 4.41 -36.16 -17.46
N PRO A 232 5.15 -36.64 -18.48
CA PRO A 232 6.10 -37.73 -18.32
C PRO A 232 7.29 -37.35 -17.43
N ALA A 233 7.77 -38.29 -16.62
CA ALA A 233 8.98 -38.12 -15.80
C ALA A 233 10.21 -37.66 -16.59
N SER A 234 10.37 -38.14 -17.82
CA SER A 234 11.50 -37.82 -18.69
C SER A 234 11.58 -36.35 -19.13
N GLU A 235 10.50 -35.58 -18.98
CA GLU A 235 10.46 -34.16 -19.34
C GLU A 235 10.77 -33.25 -18.13
N LEU A 236 10.65 -33.76 -16.91
CA LEU A 236 10.76 -32.96 -15.71
C LEU A 236 12.21 -32.70 -15.33
N SER A 237 12.47 -31.42 -15.03
CA SER A 237 13.75 -30.91 -14.55
C SER A 237 13.51 -29.55 -13.89
N PRO A 238 14.49 -28.97 -13.17
CA PRO A 238 14.34 -27.62 -12.63
C PRO A 238 14.06 -26.57 -13.72
N SER A 239 14.53 -26.77 -14.94
CA SER A 239 14.30 -25.89 -16.09
C SER A 239 13.04 -26.21 -16.90
N PHE A 240 12.28 -27.26 -16.54
CA PHE A 240 11.02 -27.58 -17.21
C PHE A 240 10.07 -26.39 -17.17
N ARG A 241 9.46 -26.07 -18.31
CA ARG A 241 8.48 -24.99 -18.46
C ARG A 241 7.35 -25.50 -19.34
N GLN A 242 6.14 -25.45 -18.83
CA GLN A 242 4.95 -25.50 -19.66
C GLN A 242 4.50 -24.07 -19.92
N ILE A 243 4.13 -23.74 -21.16
CA ILE A 243 3.69 -22.40 -21.54
C ILE A 243 2.22 -22.50 -21.88
N LEU A 244 1.38 -21.81 -21.12
CA LEU A 244 -0.06 -21.86 -21.30
C LEU A 244 -0.66 -20.46 -21.43
N PRO A 245 -1.71 -20.30 -22.26
CA PRO A 245 -2.52 -19.09 -22.25
C PRO A 245 -3.08 -18.83 -20.84
N ILE A 246 -3.17 -17.57 -20.42
CA ILE A 246 -3.67 -17.16 -19.10
C ILE A 246 -5.12 -17.58 -18.83
N GLN A 247 -5.88 -17.90 -19.88
CA GLN A 247 -7.25 -18.42 -19.82
C GLN A 247 -7.31 -19.96 -19.79
N SER A 248 -6.15 -20.63 -19.87
CA SER A 248 -6.08 -22.09 -19.81
C SER A 248 -6.65 -22.59 -18.48
N ASN A 249 -7.39 -23.69 -18.56
CA ASN A 249 -7.98 -24.41 -17.45
C ASN A 249 -7.56 -25.89 -17.48
N GLU A 250 -6.36 -26.17 -17.99
CA GLU A 250 -5.70 -27.47 -17.85
C GLU A 250 -5.52 -27.86 -16.38
N LYS A 251 -4.89 -29.01 -16.07
CA LYS A 251 -4.63 -29.48 -14.70
C LYS A 251 -3.54 -28.65 -13.99
N VAL A 252 -3.81 -27.35 -13.90
CA VAL A 252 -2.95 -26.31 -13.37
C VAL A 252 -3.61 -25.77 -12.10
N SER A 253 -2.79 -25.66 -11.06
CA SER A 253 -3.10 -25.11 -9.76
C SER A 253 -2.17 -23.93 -9.47
N VAL A 254 -2.04 -23.55 -8.20
CA VAL A 254 -1.13 -22.51 -7.74
C VAL A 254 -0.65 -22.83 -6.33
N ARG A 255 0.58 -22.41 -6.05
CA ARG A 255 1.15 -22.30 -4.71
C ARG A 255 1.51 -20.85 -4.47
N CYS A 256 1.07 -20.29 -3.35
CA CYS A 256 1.28 -18.87 -3.08
C CYS A 256 2.54 -18.65 -2.24
N ILE A 257 3.13 -17.46 -2.37
CA ILE A 257 4.27 -17.01 -1.57
C ILE A 257 4.03 -15.64 -0.94
N SER A 258 4.81 -15.29 0.07
CA SER A 258 4.78 -13.98 0.74
C SER A 258 6.18 -13.46 0.99
N ASP A 259 6.35 -12.15 0.86
CA ASP A 259 7.60 -11.45 1.23
C ASP A 259 7.66 -11.17 2.74
N THR A 260 6.54 -11.37 3.46
CA THR A 260 6.40 -11.05 4.88
C THR A 260 5.84 -12.24 5.66
N ARG A 261 6.27 -12.36 6.92
CA ARG A 261 5.75 -13.36 7.87
C ARG A 261 4.41 -12.96 8.48
N ASN A 262 4.07 -11.68 8.41
CA ASN A 262 2.82 -11.19 8.93
C ASN A 262 1.86 -11.17 7.73
N LEU A 263 0.90 -12.09 7.69
CA LEU A 263 -0.14 -12.11 6.66
C LEU A 263 -1.39 -11.36 7.14
N THR A 264 -2.11 -10.75 6.21
CA THR A 264 -3.47 -10.28 6.48
C THR A 264 -4.39 -11.49 6.67
N SER A 265 -5.36 -11.38 7.58
CA SER A 265 -6.39 -12.41 7.72
C SER A 265 -7.19 -12.50 6.43
N ALA A 266 -7.42 -13.69 5.89
CA ALA A 266 -8.27 -13.86 4.72
C ALA A 266 -9.74 -13.47 5.04
N PRO A 267 -10.42 -12.72 4.16
CA PRO A 267 -9.87 -12.02 3.00
C PRO A 267 -8.91 -10.88 3.36
N ALA A 268 -7.80 -10.78 2.63
CA ALA A 268 -6.78 -9.73 2.78
C ALA A 268 -7.27 -8.28 2.58
N TRP A 269 -8.49 -8.09 2.11
CA TRP A 269 -9.15 -6.78 2.04
C TRP A 269 -9.92 -6.43 3.32
N MET A 270 -10.11 -7.33 4.27
CA MET A 270 -10.84 -7.07 5.51
C MET A 270 -9.91 -6.75 6.65
N ILE A 271 -10.11 -5.57 7.20
CA ILE A 271 -9.33 -5.05 8.30
C ILE A 271 -10.24 -5.08 9.54
N ASN A 272 -10.26 -6.23 10.23
CA ASN A 272 -11.32 -6.59 11.18
C ASN A 272 -11.15 -6.05 12.61
N LYS A 273 -9.92 -5.73 13.02
CA LYS A 273 -9.63 -5.14 14.35
C LYS A 273 -8.86 -3.82 14.21
N PRO A 274 -9.47 -2.65 14.42
CA PRO A 274 -8.75 -1.38 14.34
C PRO A 274 -7.69 -1.28 15.45
N PHE A 275 -6.75 -0.36 15.31
CA PHE A 275 -5.83 -0.05 16.41
C PHE A 275 -6.61 0.45 17.63
N PRO A 276 -6.15 0.13 18.85
CA PRO A 276 -6.78 0.67 20.06
C PRO A 276 -6.77 2.20 20.01
N ASP A 277 -7.80 2.82 20.58
CA ASP A 277 -7.83 4.27 20.70
C ASP A 277 -6.63 4.71 21.57
N PRO A 278 -5.83 5.70 21.15
CA PRO A 278 -4.78 6.25 22.00
C PRO A 278 -5.35 6.70 23.34
N THR A 279 -4.65 6.34 24.42
CA THR A 279 -5.05 6.65 25.79
C THR A 279 -4.82 8.12 26.17
N ALA A 280 -4.10 8.89 25.35
CA ALA A 280 -3.78 10.28 25.59
C ALA A 280 -3.76 11.08 24.28
N LEU A 281 -4.07 12.38 24.38
CA LEU A 281 -3.89 13.33 23.28
C LEU A 281 -2.40 13.68 23.10
N PRO A 282 -1.96 14.02 21.87
CA PRO A 282 -0.58 14.42 21.61
C PRO A 282 -0.16 15.62 22.47
N GLY A 283 0.99 15.53 23.15
CA GLY A 283 1.51 16.59 24.00
C GLY A 283 2.08 17.80 23.24
N ASP A 284 2.66 18.74 23.97
CA ASP A 284 3.44 19.83 23.37
C ASP A 284 4.67 19.29 22.61
N ILE A 285 5.14 20.07 21.62
CA ILE A 285 6.35 19.77 20.86
C ILE A 285 7.44 20.79 21.20
N THR A 286 8.71 20.37 21.11
CA THR A 286 9.84 21.28 21.36
C THR A 286 9.98 22.32 20.24
N PRO A 287 10.72 23.43 20.47
CA PRO A 287 11.04 24.38 19.39
C PRO A 287 11.76 23.71 18.21
N GLU A 288 12.63 22.75 18.46
CA GLU A 288 13.33 22.00 17.40
C GLU A 288 12.38 21.12 16.58
N GLN A 289 11.43 20.44 17.25
CA GLN A 289 10.40 19.65 16.58
C GLN A 289 9.45 20.55 15.78
N THR A 290 9.10 21.71 16.34
CA THR A 290 8.34 22.76 15.64
C THR A 290 9.07 23.18 14.37
N ASP A 291 10.35 23.52 14.47
CA ASP A 291 11.13 23.93 13.30
C ASP A 291 11.24 22.81 12.27
N THR A 292 11.47 21.57 12.71
CA THR A 292 11.55 20.41 11.81
C THR A 292 10.24 20.13 11.06
N LEU A 293 9.08 20.37 11.71
CA LEU A 293 7.75 20.18 11.13
C LEU A 293 7.35 21.32 10.17
N HIS A 294 7.67 22.58 10.53
CA HIS A 294 7.15 23.76 9.84
C HIS A 294 8.14 24.42 8.87
N LYS A 295 9.45 24.17 9.01
CA LYS A 295 10.49 24.71 8.12
C LYS A 295 11.11 23.55 7.35
N LEU A 296 10.52 23.24 6.20
CA LEU A 296 11.08 22.24 5.30
C LEU A 296 12.44 22.71 4.77
N GLU A 297 13.34 21.76 4.53
CA GLU A 297 14.68 22.03 4.00
C GLU A 297 14.64 22.75 2.65
N ALA A 298 13.66 22.41 1.82
CA ALA A 298 13.43 23.06 0.54
C ALA A 298 11.94 23.04 0.16
N TYR A 299 11.53 24.07 -0.58
CA TYR A 299 10.18 24.20 -1.14
C TYR A 299 10.24 24.27 -2.66
N ASP A 300 9.22 23.69 -3.29
CA ASP A 300 8.98 23.83 -4.72
C ASP A 300 8.48 25.23 -5.07
N THR A 301 8.90 25.75 -6.23
CA THR A 301 8.25 26.92 -6.83
C THR A 301 6.86 26.52 -7.32
N LEU A 302 5.83 27.31 -6.99
CA LEU A 302 4.44 27.05 -7.39
C LEU A 302 4.05 27.83 -8.66
N ASP A 303 4.82 27.64 -9.73
CA ASP A 303 4.79 28.40 -10.98
C ASP A 303 4.04 27.70 -12.13
N LYS A 304 3.24 26.68 -11.82
CA LYS A 304 2.51 25.90 -12.82
C LYS A 304 1.48 26.80 -13.55
N PRO A 305 1.55 26.94 -14.88
CA PRO A 305 0.62 27.79 -15.62
C PRO A 305 -0.79 27.20 -15.61
N PHE A 306 -1.82 28.03 -15.83
CA PHE A 306 -3.19 27.55 -15.95
C PHE A 306 -3.41 26.76 -17.25
N CYS A 307 -4.17 25.68 -17.17
CA CYS A 307 -4.62 24.94 -18.33
C CYS A 307 -5.63 25.75 -19.15
N GLY A 308 -5.66 25.53 -20.48
CA GLY A 308 -6.61 26.20 -21.37
C GLY A 308 -8.06 25.73 -21.22
N LYS A 309 -8.30 24.62 -20.50
CA LYS A 309 -9.63 24.05 -20.23
C LYS A 309 -9.77 23.70 -18.74
N PRO A 310 -10.95 23.90 -18.13
CA PRO A 310 -11.23 23.50 -16.76
C PRO A 310 -11.38 21.97 -16.64
N PHE A 311 -11.31 21.48 -15.40
CA PHE A 311 -11.50 20.06 -15.03
C PHE A 311 -10.44 19.12 -15.59
N THR A 312 -9.21 19.62 -15.73
CA THR A 312 -8.03 18.85 -16.16
C THR A 312 -6.79 19.37 -15.42
N SER A 313 -5.92 18.46 -14.97
CA SER A 313 -4.67 18.81 -14.27
C SER A 313 -3.47 17.98 -14.77
N PRO A 314 -3.13 18.03 -16.08
CA PRO A 314 -1.97 17.31 -16.60
C PRO A 314 -0.66 17.79 -15.96
N ALA A 315 0.43 17.04 -16.18
CA ALA A 315 1.73 17.33 -15.56
C ALA A 315 2.26 18.77 -15.77
N HIS A 316 1.90 19.45 -16.87
CA HIS A 316 2.51 20.73 -17.27
C HIS A 316 1.65 21.98 -16.97
N CYS A 317 0.39 21.83 -16.57
CA CYS A 317 -0.46 22.96 -16.20
C CYS A 317 -1.37 22.61 -15.01
N ARG A 318 -1.91 23.62 -14.33
CA ARG A 318 -2.91 23.45 -13.28
C ARG A 318 -4.30 23.80 -13.75
N ASP A 319 -5.29 23.15 -13.17
CA ASP A 319 -6.68 23.47 -13.43
C ASP A 319 -6.97 24.95 -13.13
N PRO A 320 -7.68 25.69 -14.01
CA PRO A 320 -8.20 27.02 -13.68
C PRO A 320 -9.24 27.00 -12.54
N VAL A 321 -9.77 25.84 -12.17
CA VAL A 321 -10.70 25.65 -11.05
C VAL A 321 -9.97 25.10 -9.83
N SER A 322 -10.03 25.85 -8.72
CA SER A 322 -9.55 25.38 -7.42
C SER A 322 -10.59 24.51 -6.71
N TYR A 323 -10.21 23.29 -6.33
CA TYR A 323 -11.08 22.31 -5.67
C TYR A 323 -11.20 22.55 -4.16
N ILE A 324 -11.84 23.67 -3.79
CA ILE A 324 -11.99 24.12 -2.39
C ILE A 324 -12.93 23.25 -1.54
N LYS A 325 -13.64 22.29 -2.14
CA LYS A 325 -14.55 21.36 -1.47
C LYS A 325 -14.30 19.95 -2.00
N PRO A 326 -14.26 18.92 -1.14
CA PRO A 326 -14.15 17.55 -1.58
C PRO A 326 -15.42 17.11 -2.31
N ASN A 327 -15.24 16.31 -3.36
CA ASN A 327 -16.29 15.68 -4.15
C ASN A 327 -16.26 14.14 -4.04
N GLU A 328 -15.52 13.61 -3.05
CA GLU A 328 -15.39 12.19 -2.74
C GLU A 328 -16.46 11.74 -1.72
N ALA A 329 -17.71 11.60 -2.19
CA ALA A 329 -18.88 11.39 -1.33
C ALA A 329 -18.86 10.09 -0.49
N ARG A 330 -18.00 9.12 -0.83
CA ARG A 330 -17.87 7.82 -0.14
C ARG A 330 -16.50 7.63 0.51
N ASN A 331 -15.81 8.71 0.84
CA ASN A 331 -14.52 8.67 1.56
C ASN A 331 -14.54 7.89 2.89
N TYR A 332 -15.71 7.64 3.48
CA TYR A 332 -15.88 6.75 4.64
C TYR A 332 -15.47 5.30 4.38
N LEU A 333 -15.34 4.87 3.11
CA LEU A 333 -14.80 3.56 2.76
C LEU A 333 -13.35 3.37 3.22
N PHE A 334 -12.61 4.46 3.45
CA PHE A 334 -11.29 4.41 4.06
C PHE A 334 -11.31 4.20 5.58
N ALA A 335 -12.46 4.36 6.25
CA ALA A 335 -12.53 4.37 7.71
C ALA A 335 -11.98 3.09 8.37
N PRO A 336 -12.36 1.86 7.95
CA PRO A 336 -11.79 0.63 8.53
C PRO A 336 -10.27 0.61 8.43
N TYR A 337 -9.77 1.17 7.33
CA TYR A 337 -8.41 1.49 6.88
C TYR A 337 -7.47 2.01 7.95
N ILE A 338 -7.95 3.09 8.54
CA ILE A 338 -7.09 4.09 9.14
C ILE A 338 -7.41 4.34 10.60
N LYS A 339 -8.49 3.76 11.12
CA LYS A 339 -8.94 4.01 12.49
C LYS A 339 -7.81 3.83 13.50
N ASN A 340 -7.50 4.90 14.22
CA ASN A 340 -6.48 4.97 15.27
C ASN A 340 -5.06 4.57 14.81
N LEU A 341 -4.77 4.71 13.52
CA LEU A 341 -3.48 4.32 12.94
C LEU A 341 -2.30 5.12 13.52
N GLY A 342 -2.51 6.35 13.98
CA GLY A 342 -1.49 7.21 14.58
C GLY A 342 -0.47 7.74 13.57
N GLY A 343 0.70 8.17 14.06
CA GLY A 343 1.84 8.51 13.22
C GLY A 343 1.65 9.78 12.37
N GLY A 344 2.42 9.86 11.30
CA GLY A 344 2.44 10.98 10.37
C GLY A 344 1.37 10.90 9.27
N TYR A 345 0.81 12.04 8.90
CA TYR A 345 -0.14 12.21 7.79
C TYR A 345 0.43 13.20 6.77
N VAL A 346 0.39 12.82 5.50
CA VAL A 346 0.67 13.71 4.36
C VAL A 346 -0.51 13.68 3.41
N GLY A 347 -1.04 14.83 3.01
CA GLY A 347 -2.17 14.83 2.08
C GLY A 347 -2.35 16.14 1.33
N VAL A 348 -2.94 16.01 0.14
CA VAL A 348 -3.38 17.11 -0.74
C VAL A 348 -4.86 17.39 -0.58
N ALA A 349 -5.38 18.40 -1.29
CA ALA A 349 -6.77 18.84 -1.26
C ALA A 349 -7.18 19.59 0.01
N ALA A 350 -8.45 20.02 0.05
CA ALA A 350 -9.00 20.90 1.08
C ALA A 350 -9.34 20.16 2.41
N ASP A 351 -10.56 20.34 2.92
CA ASP A 351 -10.94 19.93 4.27
C ASP A 351 -11.21 18.42 4.45
N ALA A 352 -11.17 17.62 3.38
CA ALA A 352 -11.25 16.15 3.49
C ALA A 352 -10.16 15.58 4.41
N ASN A 353 -8.95 16.16 4.36
CA ASN A 353 -7.81 15.77 5.17
C ASN A 353 -8.14 15.68 6.67
N TYR A 354 -8.87 16.65 7.20
CA TYR A 354 -9.18 16.71 8.64
C TYR A 354 -10.01 15.52 9.12
N THR A 355 -10.86 14.97 8.25
CA THR A 355 -11.62 13.75 8.57
C THR A 355 -10.67 12.57 8.74
N PHE A 356 -9.72 12.39 7.82
CA PHE A 356 -8.77 11.28 7.88
C PHE A 356 -7.79 11.44 9.03
N ILE A 357 -7.25 12.65 9.25
CA ILE A 357 -6.36 12.97 10.37
C ILE A 357 -7.03 12.62 11.71
N ALA A 358 -8.27 13.08 11.92
CA ALA A 358 -8.97 12.86 13.17
C ALA A 358 -9.36 11.39 13.38
N TYR A 359 -9.84 10.72 12.33
CA TYR A 359 -10.24 9.31 12.42
C TYR A 359 -9.03 8.39 12.62
N ALA A 360 -7.89 8.76 12.03
CA ALA A 360 -6.64 8.05 12.20
C ALA A 360 -5.90 8.39 13.48
N LYS A 361 -6.29 9.45 14.18
CA LYS A 361 -5.53 9.98 15.32
C LYS A 361 -4.08 10.29 14.94
N SER A 362 -3.85 10.80 13.73
CA SER A 362 -2.51 11.21 13.29
C SER A 362 -1.99 12.34 14.17
N GLU A 363 -0.69 12.32 14.47
CA GLU A 363 -0.07 13.17 15.50
C GLU A 363 0.85 14.24 14.90
N TRP A 364 1.28 14.02 13.65
CA TRP A 364 2.17 14.88 12.89
C TRP A 364 1.60 15.04 11.49
N VAL A 365 1.30 16.27 11.08
CA VAL A 365 0.53 16.49 9.85
C VAL A 365 1.26 17.46 8.93
N TRP A 366 1.46 17.05 7.69
CA TRP A 366 1.86 17.90 6.58
C TRP A 366 0.71 17.97 5.57
N LEU A 367 0.01 19.09 5.58
CA LEU A 367 -0.91 19.45 4.49
C LEU A 367 -0.07 20.06 3.38
N MET A 368 -0.14 19.50 2.18
CA MET A 368 0.64 19.97 1.04
C MET A 368 -0.27 20.20 -0.17
N ASP A 369 -0.14 21.35 -0.83
CA ASP A 369 -0.84 21.56 -2.11
C ASP A 369 -0.03 22.49 -3.01
N PHE A 370 -0.18 22.34 -4.33
CA PHE A 370 0.46 23.23 -5.29
C PHE A 370 -0.43 24.46 -5.58
N ASP A 371 -1.73 24.38 -5.27
CA ASP A 371 -2.68 25.46 -5.44
C ASP A 371 -2.68 26.38 -4.20
N TYR A 372 -2.22 27.62 -4.41
CA TYR A 372 -2.19 28.66 -3.36
C TYR A 372 -3.58 28.97 -2.78
N VAL A 373 -4.66 28.74 -3.53
CA VAL A 373 -6.03 28.90 -3.04
C VAL A 373 -6.31 27.90 -1.92
N ILE A 374 -5.85 26.66 -2.06
CA ILE A 374 -6.00 25.60 -1.06
C ILE A 374 -5.13 25.90 0.17
N LEU A 375 -3.89 26.35 -0.02
CA LEU A 375 -3.01 26.75 1.09
C LEU A 375 -3.63 27.89 1.92
N ASN A 376 -4.18 28.92 1.26
CA ASN A 376 -4.86 30.04 1.92
C ASN A 376 -6.19 29.64 2.57
N LEU A 377 -6.89 28.65 2.00
CA LEU A 377 -8.05 28.04 2.64
C LEU A 377 -7.66 27.36 3.94
N HIS A 378 -6.59 26.54 3.96
CA HIS A 378 -6.09 25.94 5.20
C HIS A 378 -5.67 26.98 6.25
N ARG A 379 -5.03 28.08 5.85
CA ARG A 379 -4.69 29.20 6.76
C ARG A 379 -5.95 29.84 7.37
N SER A 380 -7.01 30.00 6.56
CA SER A 380 -8.31 30.50 7.04
C SER A 380 -8.95 29.53 8.03
N ILE A 381 -9.00 28.24 7.67
CA ILE A 381 -9.54 27.17 8.53
C ILE A 381 -8.78 27.09 9.86
N LYS A 382 -7.43 27.09 9.83
CA LYS A 382 -6.58 27.12 11.03
C LYS A 382 -6.96 28.26 11.96
N THR A 383 -7.08 29.46 11.41
CA THR A 383 -7.40 30.67 12.18
C THR A 383 -8.77 30.55 12.83
N PHE A 384 -9.77 30.12 12.08
CA PHE A 384 -11.12 29.99 12.62
C PHE A 384 -11.24 28.85 13.63
N ILE A 385 -10.56 27.72 13.44
CA ILE A 385 -10.54 26.62 14.41
C ILE A 385 -9.92 27.06 15.75
N LEU A 386 -8.81 27.80 15.72
CA LEU A 386 -8.16 28.27 16.95
C LEU A 386 -9.07 29.18 17.78
N GLU A 387 -9.88 30.00 17.11
CA GLU A 387 -10.83 30.95 17.70
C GLU A 387 -12.25 30.37 17.92
N SER A 388 -12.43 29.06 17.73
CA SER A 388 -13.74 28.40 17.81
C SER A 388 -13.64 27.14 18.67
N PRO A 389 -14.05 27.18 19.95
CA PRO A 389 -14.06 25.99 20.81
C PRO A 389 -14.97 24.87 20.27
N GLU A 390 -16.11 25.24 19.67
CA GLU A 390 -17.09 24.29 19.15
C GLU A 390 -17.34 24.46 17.64
N VAL A 391 -17.89 23.43 17.01
CA VAL A 391 -18.25 23.42 15.58
C VAL A 391 -19.17 24.60 15.23
N LYS A 392 -20.13 24.94 16.11
CA LYS A 392 -21.06 26.06 15.88
C LYS A 392 -20.33 27.41 15.75
N ASP A 393 -19.29 27.62 16.57
CA ASP A 393 -18.52 28.87 16.57
C ASP A 393 -17.70 28.97 15.28
N PHE A 394 -17.18 27.84 14.81
CA PHE A 394 -16.49 27.74 13.52
C PHE A 394 -17.41 28.07 12.35
N LEU A 395 -18.65 27.55 12.34
CA LEU A 395 -19.64 27.88 11.32
C LEU A 395 -19.95 29.38 11.31
N GLU A 396 -20.03 30.02 12.48
CA GLU A 396 -20.24 31.47 12.58
C GLU A 396 -19.11 32.29 11.94
N LYS A 397 -17.86 31.80 11.93
CA LYS A 397 -16.76 32.46 11.21
C LYS A 397 -16.93 32.40 9.68
N TRP A 398 -17.58 31.37 9.17
CA TRP A 398 -17.88 31.25 7.74
C TRP A 398 -19.19 31.92 7.34
N ASN A 399 -20.10 32.16 8.29
CA ASN A 399 -21.39 32.79 8.03
C ASN A 399 -21.23 34.14 7.31
N PRO A 400 -21.83 34.34 6.11
CA PRO A 400 -21.74 35.60 5.37
C PRO A 400 -22.15 36.84 6.16
N LYS A 401 -23.05 36.69 7.15
CA LYS A 401 -23.46 37.78 8.06
C LYS A 401 -22.29 38.32 8.91
N ASN A 402 -21.29 37.48 9.17
CA ASN A 402 -20.12 37.81 9.98
C ASN A 402 -18.87 38.14 9.14
N LYS A 403 -19.00 38.28 7.81
CA LYS A 403 -17.88 38.51 6.87
C LYS A 403 -16.87 39.54 7.37
N LYS A 404 -17.34 40.71 7.82
CA LYS A 404 -16.47 41.79 8.31
C LYS A 404 -15.59 41.34 9.49
N LYS A 405 -16.21 40.73 10.51
CA LYS A 405 -15.49 40.23 11.71
C LYS A 405 -14.49 39.13 11.35
N SER A 406 -14.87 38.23 10.45
CA SER A 406 -13.99 37.15 9.98
C SER A 406 -12.80 37.70 9.19
N LEU A 407 -13.00 38.71 8.34
CA LEU A 407 -11.92 39.39 7.64
C LEU A 407 -10.99 40.14 8.57
N GLU A 408 -11.51 40.88 9.56
CA GLU A 408 -10.71 41.57 10.58
C GLU A 408 -9.82 40.57 11.34
N LEU A 409 -10.37 39.40 11.70
CA LEU A 409 -9.61 38.33 12.32
C LEU A 409 -8.49 37.80 11.41
N LEU A 410 -8.79 37.50 10.15
CA LEU A 410 -7.77 37.04 9.19
C LEU A 410 -6.70 38.13 8.95
N GLN A 411 -7.12 39.38 8.83
CA GLN A 411 -6.23 40.53 8.63
C GLN A 411 -5.29 40.73 9.82
N SER A 412 -5.77 40.53 11.05
CA SER A 412 -4.94 40.62 12.26
C SER A 412 -3.79 39.59 12.29
N LYS A 413 -3.94 38.47 11.57
CA LYS A 413 -2.94 37.39 11.51
C LYS A 413 -2.05 37.48 10.27
N TYR A 414 -2.62 37.85 9.12
CA TYR A 414 -1.96 37.73 7.82
C TYR A 414 -1.87 39.04 7.04
N GLY A 415 -2.40 40.16 7.56
CA GLY A 415 -2.47 41.44 6.86
C GLY A 415 -1.13 42.05 6.45
N ASN A 416 -0.03 41.59 7.05
CA ASN A 416 1.33 42.02 6.73
C ASN A 416 2.04 41.07 5.74
N LEU A 417 1.41 39.96 5.34
CA LEU A 417 1.97 39.04 4.34
C LEU A 417 1.73 39.60 2.93
N GLU A 418 2.70 39.40 2.04
CA GLU A 418 2.59 39.80 0.63
C GLU A 418 1.37 39.14 -0.04
N GLU A 419 1.02 37.92 0.37
CA GLU A 419 -0.10 37.16 -0.18
C GLU A 419 -1.46 37.54 0.43
N TRP A 420 -1.53 38.55 1.32
CA TRP A 420 -2.76 38.95 2.01
C TRP A 420 -3.91 39.25 1.04
N ASP A 421 -3.67 40.05 0.01
CA ASP A 421 -4.72 40.43 -0.95
C ASP A 421 -5.27 39.22 -1.70
N THR A 422 -4.39 38.25 -2.00
CA THR A 422 -4.77 36.98 -2.60
C THR A 422 -5.60 36.15 -1.63
N MET A 423 -5.16 36.02 -0.37
CA MET A 423 -5.89 35.30 0.67
C MET A 423 -7.26 35.91 0.95
N LYS A 424 -7.34 37.23 1.06
CA LYS A 424 -8.59 37.98 1.20
C LYS A 424 -9.53 37.69 0.04
N THR A 425 -9.05 37.80 -1.20
CA THR A 425 -9.85 37.49 -2.39
C THR A 425 -10.38 36.05 -2.37
N VAL A 426 -9.55 35.08 -1.98
CA VAL A 426 -9.96 33.68 -1.83
C VAL A 426 -11.06 33.53 -0.81
N PHE A 427 -10.93 34.13 0.38
CA PHE A 427 -11.97 34.09 1.40
C PHE A 427 -13.28 34.72 0.88
N GLU A 428 -13.22 35.94 0.36
CA GLU A 428 -14.40 36.70 -0.05
C GLU A 428 -15.19 36.02 -1.17
N LYS A 429 -14.50 35.44 -2.17
CA LYS A 429 -15.15 34.75 -3.29
C LYS A 429 -15.82 33.43 -2.88
N ASN A 430 -15.29 32.76 -1.87
CA ASN A 430 -15.69 31.38 -1.55
C ASN A 430 -16.51 31.25 -0.26
N GLN A 431 -16.57 32.29 0.58
CA GLN A 431 -17.19 32.26 1.91
C GLN A 431 -18.60 31.65 1.90
N SER A 432 -19.51 32.14 1.05
CA SER A 432 -20.89 31.65 1.02
C SER A 432 -21.00 30.18 0.62
N SER A 433 -20.20 29.75 -0.36
CA SER A 433 -20.19 28.34 -0.81
C SER A 433 -19.61 27.41 0.24
N LEU A 434 -18.54 27.85 0.92
CA LEU A 434 -17.90 27.11 2.00
C LEU A 434 -18.78 27.05 3.26
N TYR A 435 -19.47 28.12 3.60
CA TYR A 435 -20.42 28.13 4.72
C TYR A 435 -21.52 27.08 4.53
N GLU A 436 -22.14 27.01 3.36
CA GLU A 436 -23.15 25.99 3.07
C GLU A 436 -22.57 24.58 3.10
N HIS A 437 -21.37 24.37 2.55
CA HIS A 437 -20.64 23.10 2.62
C HIS A 437 -20.36 22.66 4.07
N TYR A 438 -19.80 23.55 4.90
CA TYR A 438 -19.49 23.24 6.30
C TYR A 438 -20.75 23.04 7.13
N LYS A 439 -21.83 23.80 6.87
CA LYS A 439 -23.12 23.62 7.54
C LYS A 439 -23.68 22.22 7.28
N VAL A 440 -23.64 21.75 6.04
CA VAL A 440 -24.08 20.39 5.69
C VAL A 440 -23.16 19.33 6.31
N ASN A 441 -21.86 19.57 6.35
CA ASN A 441 -20.88 18.65 6.95
C ASN A 441 -20.80 18.73 8.48
N ALA A 442 -21.50 19.66 9.13
CA ALA A 442 -21.64 19.69 10.57
C ALA A 442 -22.83 18.84 11.08
N ILE A 443 -23.71 18.39 10.17
CA ILE A 443 -24.85 17.55 10.54
C ILE A 443 -24.34 16.14 10.89
N PRO A 444 -24.58 15.62 12.11
CA PRO A 444 -24.16 14.27 12.47
C PRO A 444 -24.74 13.19 11.55
N ASP A 445 -23.91 12.22 11.14
CA ASP A 445 -24.35 11.07 10.36
C ASP A 445 -24.44 9.83 11.28
N LYS A 446 -25.67 9.43 11.63
CA LYS A 446 -25.93 8.27 12.50
C LYS A 446 -25.49 6.94 11.88
N THR A 447 -25.36 6.87 10.56
CA THR A 447 -24.94 5.65 9.85
C THR A 447 -23.42 5.46 9.86
N LYS A 448 -22.66 6.52 10.17
CA LYS A 448 -21.19 6.54 10.12
C LYS A 448 -20.64 7.19 11.41
N PRO A 449 -20.89 6.59 12.58
CA PRO A 449 -20.51 7.19 13.85
C PRO A 449 -19.00 7.44 13.92
N GLY A 450 -18.62 8.63 14.39
CA GLY A 450 -17.22 9.04 14.53
C GLY A 450 -16.53 9.51 13.24
N PHE A 451 -17.13 9.31 12.06
CA PHE A 451 -16.50 9.69 10.79
C PHE A 451 -16.99 11.06 10.31
N GLY A 452 -16.04 11.97 10.06
CA GLY A 452 -16.28 13.35 9.61
C GLY A 452 -15.90 14.38 10.67
N TRP A 453 -14.94 15.24 10.33
CA TRP A 453 -14.32 16.16 11.32
C TRP A 453 -15.27 17.24 11.87
N LEU A 454 -16.28 17.66 11.13
CA LEU A 454 -17.34 18.57 11.61
C LEU A 454 -18.58 17.83 12.11
N ARG A 455 -18.78 16.57 11.71
CA ARG A 455 -19.94 15.74 12.09
C ARG A 455 -19.82 15.21 13.51
N ASN A 456 -18.59 15.10 14.00
CA ASN A 456 -18.26 14.56 15.31
C ASN A 456 -17.49 15.61 16.15
N PRO A 457 -18.03 16.02 17.31
CA PRO A 457 -17.37 17.02 18.17
C PRO A 457 -15.98 16.61 18.67
N GLU A 458 -15.73 15.32 18.93
CA GLU A 458 -14.41 14.83 19.36
C GLU A 458 -13.40 14.91 18.22
N ALA A 459 -13.81 14.62 16.99
CA ALA A 459 -12.97 14.78 15.80
C ALA A 459 -12.60 16.26 15.58
N TYR A 460 -13.57 17.17 15.71
CA TYR A 460 -13.33 18.61 15.66
C TYR A 460 -12.34 19.05 16.75
N ALA A 461 -12.59 18.64 18.00
CA ALA A 461 -11.75 18.94 19.15
C ALA A 461 -10.32 18.40 18.96
N TYR A 462 -10.17 17.23 18.35
CA TYR A 462 -8.86 16.64 18.03
C TYR A 462 -8.07 17.48 17.02
N ILE A 463 -8.69 17.90 15.91
CA ILE A 463 -8.05 18.79 14.93
C ILE A 463 -7.69 20.12 15.55
N ARG A 464 -8.59 20.69 16.35
CA ARG A 464 -8.34 21.91 17.10
C ARG A 464 -7.14 21.75 18.04
N HIS A 465 -7.08 20.65 18.79
CA HIS A 465 -5.97 20.33 19.68
C HIS A 465 -4.63 20.26 18.93
N LEU A 466 -4.58 19.60 17.77
CA LEU A 466 -3.36 19.55 16.96
C LEU A 466 -2.91 20.95 16.50
N TYR A 467 -3.84 21.82 16.11
CA TYR A 467 -3.49 23.21 15.78
C TYR A 467 -2.98 24.00 17.00
N GLN A 468 -3.58 23.82 18.17
CA GLN A 468 -3.13 24.45 19.42
C GLN A 468 -1.73 23.97 19.84
N LYS A 469 -1.42 22.69 19.58
CA LYS A 469 -0.11 22.08 19.84
C LYS A 469 0.89 22.26 18.69
N ASN A 470 0.55 23.06 17.69
CA ASN A 470 1.37 23.36 16.53
C ASN A 470 1.84 22.11 15.75
N ARG A 471 0.99 21.08 15.67
CA ARG A 471 1.28 19.78 15.04
C ARG A 471 0.80 19.63 13.59
N ILE A 472 0.26 20.71 13.00
CA ILE A 472 -0.19 20.75 11.59
C ILE A 472 0.59 21.82 10.84
N SER A 473 1.37 21.39 9.86
CA SER A 473 2.13 22.21 8.93
C SER A 473 1.39 22.35 7.59
N ILE A 474 1.40 23.54 7.00
CA ILE A 474 0.76 23.85 5.70
C ILE A 474 1.86 24.25 4.72
N ASN A 475 2.07 23.44 3.68
CA ASN A 475 3.24 23.51 2.82
C ASN A 475 2.85 23.66 1.34
N GLY A 476 3.47 24.61 0.65
CA GLY A 476 3.41 24.65 -0.80
C GLY A 476 4.26 23.53 -1.39
N GLY A 477 3.71 22.74 -2.31
CA GLY A 477 4.48 21.70 -2.99
C GLY A 477 3.77 21.10 -4.18
N ASP A 478 4.54 20.70 -5.18
CA ASP A 478 4.04 19.94 -6.34
C ASP A 478 4.52 18.50 -6.22
N LEU A 479 3.59 17.54 -6.25
CA LEU A 479 3.92 16.10 -6.17
C LEU A 479 4.94 15.69 -7.23
N LEU A 480 4.99 16.36 -8.38
CA LEU A 480 5.89 16.05 -9.49
C LEU A 480 7.28 16.70 -9.40
N LYS A 481 7.50 17.60 -8.45
CA LYS A 481 8.80 18.27 -8.24
C LYS A 481 9.61 17.60 -7.14
N ASP A 482 10.85 18.03 -6.96
CA ASP A 482 11.89 17.31 -6.23
C ASP A 482 12.14 17.84 -4.81
N LYS A 483 11.45 18.90 -4.36
CA LYS A 483 11.77 19.56 -3.09
C LYS A 483 10.76 19.29 -1.99
N SER A 484 9.50 19.71 -2.12
CA SER A 484 8.61 19.80 -0.95
C SER A 484 8.25 18.43 -0.38
N LEU A 485 7.77 17.49 -1.20
CA LEU A 485 7.43 16.15 -0.73
C LEU A 485 8.66 15.36 -0.24
N TYR A 486 9.79 15.53 -0.92
CA TYR A 486 11.06 14.93 -0.48
C TYR A 486 11.48 15.46 0.90
N SER A 487 11.41 16.78 1.11
CA SER A 487 11.74 17.44 2.37
C SER A 487 10.79 17.04 3.50
N ILE A 488 9.50 16.81 3.21
CA ILE A 488 8.56 16.22 4.17
C ILE A 488 9.06 14.84 4.65
N GLY A 489 9.56 14.01 3.74
CA GLY A 489 10.19 12.73 4.10
C GLY A 489 11.39 12.90 5.02
N ASN A 490 12.27 13.88 4.75
CA ASN A 490 13.42 14.19 5.60
C ASN A 490 13.00 14.67 6.99
N SER A 491 12.02 15.58 7.07
CA SER A 491 11.44 16.05 8.33
C SER A 491 10.84 14.91 9.15
N ALA A 492 10.07 14.02 8.52
CA ALA A 492 9.49 12.87 9.21
C ALA A 492 10.56 11.92 9.77
N ARG A 493 11.63 11.66 9.00
CA ARG A 493 12.78 10.87 9.45
C ARG A 493 13.50 11.51 10.63
N LYS A 494 13.76 12.82 10.56
CA LYS A 494 14.40 13.58 11.64
C LYS A 494 13.57 13.57 12.92
N LEU A 495 12.24 13.56 12.80
CA LEU A 495 11.32 13.43 13.94
C LEU A 495 11.19 11.99 14.45
N GLY A 496 11.70 10.98 13.73
CA GLY A 496 11.50 9.57 14.05
C GLY A 496 10.04 9.12 13.89
N VAL A 497 9.28 9.77 12.99
CA VAL A 497 7.85 9.55 12.81
C VAL A 497 7.59 8.80 11.50
N PRO A 498 6.93 7.63 11.53
CA PRO A 498 6.51 6.97 10.31
C PRO A 498 5.35 7.73 9.67
N ILE A 499 5.37 7.89 8.34
CA ILE A 499 4.22 8.40 7.60
C ILE A 499 3.23 7.25 7.41
N ARG A 500 2.15 7.23 8.19
CA ARG A 500 1.18 6.14 8.12
C ARG A 500 0.08 6.37 7.10
N ILE A 501 -0.16 7.62 6.71
CA ILE A 501 -1.14 7.95 5.69
C ILE A 501 -0.51 8.92 4.68
N LEU A 502 -0.57 8.52 3.41
CA LEU A 502 -0.41 9.40 2.27
C LEU A 502 -1.75 9.51 1.53
N TYR A 503 -2.25 10.73 1.33
CA TYR A 503 -3.49 10.99 0.59
C TYR A 503 -3.24 11.93 -0.61
N PRO A 504 -2.98 11.39 -1.81
CA PRO A 504 -2.85 12.17 -3.04
C PRO A 504 -4.21 12.46 -3.72
N SER A 505 -5.34 12.08 -3.12
CA SER A 505 -6.68 12.12 -3.76
C SER A 505 -6.63 11.40 -5.12
N ASN A 506 -7.07 12.02 -6.21
CA ASN A 506 -6.97 11.48 -7.57
C ASN A 506 -5.81 12.08 -8.39
N ALA A 507 -4.88 12.80 -7.76
CA ALA A 507 -3.82 13.50 -8.48
C ALA A 507 -2.99 12.57 -9.39
N GLU A 508 -2.72 11.35 -8.91
CA GLU A 508 -1.92 10.32 -9.59
C GLU A 508 -2.51 9.83 -10.93
N GLU A 509 -3.79 10.12 -11.20
CA GLU A 509 -4.50 9.74 -12.43
C GLU A 509 -4.10 10.60 -13.65
N PHE A 510 -3.64 11.84 -13.42
CA PHE A 510 -3.45 12.80 -14.52
C PHE A 510 -2.05 12.75 -15.15
N TRP A 511 -1.13 11.95 -14.62
CA TRP A 511 0.26 11.97 -15.05
C TRP A 511 1.02 10.69 -14.76
N LYS A 512 2.06 10.45 -15.57
CA LYS A 512 3.03 9.40 -15.30
C LYS A 512 3.92 9.79 -14.13
N PHE A 513 4.25 8.81 -13.30
CA PHE A 513 5.16 8.90 -12.17
C PHE A 513 6.58 9.17 -12.67
N ASN A 514 6.96 10.45 -12.64
CA ASN A 514 8.31 10.87 -12.99
C ASN A 514 9.33 10.46 -11.91
N ALA A 515 10.62 10.64 -12.21
CA ALA A 515 11.69 10.24 -11.29
C ALA A 515 11.63 10.99 -9.94
N ASN A 516 11.21 12.26 -9.94
CA ASN A 516 11.13 13.08 -8.74
C ASN A 516 10.02 12.60 -7.79
N PHE A 517 8.83 12.36 -8.34
CA PHE A 517 7.71 11.80 -7.59
C PHE A 517 8.09 10.43 -7.00
N LYS A 518 8.63 9.52 -7.83
CA LYS A 518 9.09 8.20 -7.36
C LYS A 518 10.10 8.33 -6.22
N ARG A 519 11.13 9.18 -6.38
CA ARG A 519 12.14 9.45 -5.37
C ARG A 519 11.53 9.98 -4.07
N SER A 520 10.57 10.90 -4.16
CA SER A 520 9.89 11.47 -3.00
C SER A 520 9.06 10.43 -2.25
N ILE A 521 8.30 9.58 -2.95
CA ILE A 521 7.54 8.47 -2.33
C ILE A 521 8.47 7.45 -1.67
N ILE A 522 9.56 7.07 -2.33
CA ILE A 522 10.59 6.17 -1.78
C ILE A 522 11.24 6.78 -0.52
N ASN A 523 11.36 8.11 -0.46
CA ASN A 523 11.95 8.80 0.70
C ASN A 523 11.02 8.82 1.92
N LEU A 524 9.70 8.66 1.77
CA LEU A 524 8.78 8.67 2.92
C LEU A 524 9.07 7.49 3.86
N PRO A 525 9.19 7.72 5.18
CA PRO A 525 9.41 6.64 6.15
C PRO A 525 8.11 5.88 6.40
N PHE A 526 7.72 5.01 5.48
CA PHE A 526 6.60 4.09 5.68
C PHE A 526 6.97 2.96 6.64
N ASP A 527 6.01 2.52 7.45
CA ASP A 527 6.09 1.35 8.32
C ASP A 527 5.10 0.25 7.89
N GLU A 528 5.10 -0.88 8.59
CA GLU A 528 4.23 -2.03 8.31
C GLU A 528 2.74 -1.71 8.47
N ALA A 529 2.35 -0.52 8.94
CA ALA A 529 0.95 -0.11 9.06
C ALA A 529 0.57 0.97 8.04
N SER A 530 1.54 1.53 7.31
CA SER A 530 1.34 2.64 6.39
C SER A 530 0.46 2.26 5.19
N VAL A 531 -0.44 3.18 4.84
CA VAL A 531 -1.33 3.06 3.68
C VAL A 531 -1.33 4.34 2.84
N VAL A 532 -1.57 4.17 1.54
CA VAL A 532 -1.90 5.24 0.61
C VAL A 532 -3.40 5.19 0.33
N LEU A 533 -4.07 6.33 0.52
CA LEU A 533 -5.50 6.51 0.29
C LEU A 533 -5.68 7.33 -0.99
N ARG A 534 -6.29 6.77 -2.03
CA ARG A 534 -6.48 7.50 -3.29
C ARG A 534 -7.83 7.21 -3.92
N THR A 535 -8.21 8.07 -4.85
CA THR A 535 -9.39 7.91 -5.69
C THR A 535 -8.98 7.87 -7.15
N VAL A 536 -9.73 7.13 -7.97
CA VAL A 536 -9.52 7.03 -9.42
C VAL A 536 -10.89 7.11 -10.09
N HIS A 537 -10.99 7.83 -11.20
CA HIS A 537 -12.24 7.99 -11.96
C HIS A 537 -12.27 7.11 -13.23
N GLU A 538 -11.11 6.78 -13.81
CA GLU A 538 -11.02 6.15 -15.12
C GLU A 538 -11.53 4.71 -15.16
N TYR A 539 -12.21 4.37 -16.26
CA TYR A 539 -12.50 2.99 -16.63
C TYR A 539 -11.19 2.28 -17.00
N PRO A 540 -10.92 1.03 -16.56
CA PRO A 540 -11.85 0.06 -15.97
C PRO A 540 -11.66 -0.10 -14.46
N TRP A 541 -11.36 0.96 -13.71
CA TRP A 541 -11.38 0.89 -12.24
C TRP A 541 -12.79 0.60 -11.73
N HIS A 542 -13.78 1.24 -12.33
CA HIS A 542 -15.19 0.96 -12.11
C HIS A 542 -15.64 -0.34 -12.82
N VAL A 543 -16.31 -1.22 -12.07
CA VAL A 543 -16.88 -2.48 -12.59
C VAL A 543 -18.11 -2.21 -13.49
N ASN A 544 -18.73 -1.03 -13.40
CA ASN A 544 -19.85 -0.61 -14.22
C ASN A 544 -19.67 0.85 -14.69
N ASP A 545 -19.85 1.12 -15.99
CA ASP A 545 -19.83 2.46 -16.62
C ASP A 545 -21.06 3.33 -16.23
N ARG A 546 -21.55 3.21 -14.99
CA ARG A 546 -22.65 4.05 -14.49
C ARG A 546 -22.12 5.43 -14.10
N ARG A 547 -21.72 6.19 -15.14
CA ARG A 547 -21.62 7.65 -15.11
C ARG A 547 -22.99 8.23 -14.72
N GLY A 548 -23.29 8.39 -13.43
CA GLY A 548 -24.58 9.01 -13.06
C GLY A 548 -25.12 8.84 -11.64
N GLY A 549 -24.29 8.71 -10.61
CA GLY A 549 -24.78 8.79 -9.23
C GLY A 549 -23.72 9.22 -8.25
N ALA A 550 -24.11 10.01 -7.24
CA ALA A 550 -23.24 10.49 -6.16
C ALA A 550 -22.55 9.37 -5.34
N SER A 551 -22.85 8.10 -5.64
CA SER A 551 -22.27 6.91 -5.00
C SER A 551 -21.36 6.06 -5.91
N GLY A 552 -20.98 6.55 -7.10
CA GLY A 552 -20.19 5.74 -8.06
C GLY A 552 -19.27 6.52 -9.01
N PHE A 553 -19.01 7.81 -8.75
CA PHE A 553 -18.10 8.61 -9.57
C PHE A 553 -16.62 8.31 -9.31
N TRP A 554 -16.26 7.96 -8.08
CA TRP A 554 -14.87 7.67 -7.68
C TRP A 554 -14.73 6.22 -7.25
N HIS A 555 -13.65 5.56 -7.69
CA HIS A 555 -13.20 4.29 -7.17
C HIS A 555 -12.16 4.54 -6.08
N TYR A 556 -12.43 4.05 -4.87
CA TYR A 556 -11.61 4.26 -3.68
C TYR A 556 -10.58 3.14 -3.55
N VAL A 557 -9.31 3.51 -3.37
CA VAL A 557 -8.22 2.54 -3.26
C VAL A 557 -7.46 2.75 -1.96
N VAL A 558 -7.33 1.68 -1.18
CA VAL A 558 -6.37 1.60 -0.07
C VAL A 558 -5.21 0.71 -0.48
N HIS A 559 -4.00 1.22 -0.42
CA HIS A 559 -2.81 0.52 -0.88
C HIS A 559 -1.76 0.48 0.21
N GLY A 560 -1.27 -0.71 0.57
CA GLY A 560 -0.14 -0.82 1.48
C GLY A 560 1.07 -0.05 0.96
N ALA A 561 1.60 0.85 1.78
CA ALA A 561 2.56 1.84 1.31
C ALA A 561 3.92 1.21 0.97
N TYR A 562 4.30 0.10 1.63
CA TYR A 562 5.50 -0.66 1.25
C TYR A 562 5.39 -1.32 -0.12
N ASN A 563 4.25 -1.93 -0.43
CA ASN A 563 4.01 -2.45 -1.77
C ASN A 563 4.15 -1.32 -2.79
N TYR A 564 3.58 -0.16 -2.49
CA TYR A 564 3.66 0.98 -3.37
C TYR A 564 5.11 1.39 -3.64
N GLN A 565 5.95 1.54 -2.60
CA GLN A 565 7.37 1.86 -2.77
C GLN A 565 8.12 0.78 -3.57
N LYS A 566 7.93 -0.51 -3.23
CA LYS A 566 8.57 -1.63 -3.94
C LYS A 566 8.23 -1.61 -5.43
N LYS A 567 6.95 -1.43 -5.77
CA LYS A 567 6.50 -1.39 -7.16
C LYS A 567 7.02 -0.16 -7.89
N LEU A 568 7.09 1.01 -7.27
CA LEU A 568 7.61 2.23 -7.92
C LEU A 568 9.09 2.13 -8.32
N LEU A 569 9.87 1.27 -7.67
CA LEU A 569 11.25 0.94 -8.09
C LEU A 569 11.29 0.19 -9.43
N LEU A 570 10.21 -0.49 -9.80
CA LEU A 570 10.11 -1.20 -11.06
C LEU A 570 9.86 -0.21 -12.21
N PRO A 571 10.53 -0.40 -13.37
CA PRO A 571 10.40 0.51 -14.51
C PRO A 571 8.98 0.56 -15.06
N ASP A 572 8.26 -0.57 -15.02
CA ASP A 572 6.94 -0.72 -15.61
C ASP A 572 5.81 -0.19 -14.71
N PHE A 573 6.07 0.25 -13.48
CA PHE A 573 5.07 0.88 -12.62
C PHE A 573 5.30 2.40 -12.62
N ASN A 574 4.70 3.08 -13.59
CA ASN A 574 4.89 4.51 -13.83
C ASN A 574 3.58 5.28 -14.02
N MET A 575 2.43 4.66 -13.73
CA MET A 575 1.11 5.29 -13.70
C MET A 575 0.18 4.44 -12.84
N ILE A 576 -0.91 5.03 -12.33
CA ILE A 576 -1.75 4.35 -11.35
C ILE A 576 -2.43 3.10 -11.93
N GLU A 577 -2.77 3.13 -13.21
CA GLU A 577 -3.39 2.05 -13.99
C GLU A 577 -2.57 0.76 -13.94
N HIS A 578 -1.25 0.85 -13.75
CA HIS A 578 -0.39 -0.31 -13.66
C HIS A 578 -0.61 -1.13 -12.39
N PHE A 579 -1.25 -0.55 -11.38
CA PHE A 579 -1.67 -1.23 -10.16
C PHE A 579 -3.07 -1.83 -10.26
N LYS A 580 -3.75 -1.70 -11.41
CA LYS A 580 -5.14 -2.17 -11.59
C LYS A 580 -5.30 -3.67 -11.38
N GLY A 581 -4.49 -4.49 -12.03
CA GLY A 581 -4.58 -5.93 -11.81
C GLY A 581 -3.98 -6.33 -10.47
N GLU A 582 -3.26 -5.41 -9.81
CA GLU A 582 -2.78 -5.59 -8.44
C GLU A 582 -3.85 -5.24 -7.40
N ARG A 583 -5.16 -5.36 -7.67
CA ARG A 583 -6.21 -4.98 -6.71
C ARG A 583 -7.07 -6.17 -6.30
N ILE A 584 -7.58 -6.13 -5.07
CA ILE A 584 -8.62 -7.03 -4.59
C ILE A 584 -9.93 -6.25 -4.55
N LEU A 585 -10.93 -6.75 -5.26
CA LEU A 585 -12.28 -6.16 -5.33
C LEU A 585 -13.21 -6.93 -4.38
N PRO A 586 -13.73 -6.29 -3.32
CA PRO A 586 -14.83 -6.88 -2.57
C PRO A 586 -16.06 -6.97 -3.49
N THR A 587 -16.73 -8.11 -3.50
CA THR A 587 -17.86 -8.36 -4.42
C THR A 587 -19.11 -7.55 -4.10
N ASP A 588 -19.22 -7.01 -2.89
CA ASP A 588 -20.29 -6.14 -2.44
C ASP A 588 -19.94 -4.64 -2.55
N MET A 589 -18.69 -4.29 -2.89
CA MET A 589 -18.22 -2.90 -3.05
C MET A 589 -17.60 -2.68 -4.43
N GLN A 590 -18.43 -2.28 -5.39
CA GLN A 590 -18.03 -2.13 -6.80
C GLN A 590 -17.10 -0.94 -7.09
N ASP A 591 -17.00 0.01 -6.16
CA ASP A 591 -16.22 1.24 -6.26
C ASP A 591 -15.11 1.30 -5.19
N PHE A 592 -14.69 0.15 -4.68
CA PHE A 592 -13.63 0.06 -3.68
C PHE A 592 -12.67 -1.08 -4.02
N SER A 593 -11.38 -0.87 -3.79
CA SER A 593 -10.41 -1.96 -3.82
C SER A 593 -9.27 -1.76 -2.84
N THR A 594 -8.63 -2.86 -2.51
CA THR A 594 -7.39 -2.85 -1.73
C THR A 594 -6.22 -3.38 -2.55
N ILE A 595 -5.00 -2.95 -2.23
CA ILE A 595 -3.78 -3.40 -2.87
C ILE A 595 -2.77 -3.72 -1.77
N ASP A 596 -2.42 -5.00 -1.65
CA ASP A 596 -1.37 -5.52 -0.76
C ASP A 596 -1.34 -4.82 0.60
N LEU A 597 -2.44 -4.97 1.34
CA LEU A 597 -2.60 -4.28 2.62
C LEU A 597 -1.62 -4.81 3.66
N PRO A 598 -1.20 -3.94 4.58
CA PRO A 598 -0.43 -4.37 5.72
C PRO A 598 -1.18 -5.42 6.54
N SER A 599 -0.49 -6.49 6.91
CA SER A 599 -0.92 -7.39 7.96
C SER A 599 -1.07 -6.61 9.25
N ARG A 600 -2.27 -6.62 9.84
CA ARG A 600 -2.45 -6.10 11.19
C ARG A 600 -1.68 -7.00 12.14
N ILE A 601 -0.51 -6.53 12.54
CA ILE A 601 0.38 -7.15 13.51
C ILE A 601 -0.47 -7.72 14.67
N PRO A 602 -0.36 -9.02 15.02
CA PRO A 602 -1.09 -9.57 16.15
C PRO A 602 -0.72 -8.86 17.46
N GLU A 603 -1.68 -8.74 18.38
CA GLU A 603 -1.55 -8.10 19.72
C GLU A 603 -0.28 -8.53 20.49
N THR A 604 0.23 -9.74 20.22
CA THR A 604 1.42 -10.32 20.85
C THR A 604 2.70 -9.52 20.59
N LEU A 605 2.79 -8.77 19.50
CA LEU A 605 3.93 -7.88 19.21
C LEU A 605 3.78 -6.48 19.83
N TYR A 606 2.64 -6.18 20.46
CA TYR A 606 2.40 -4.95 21.23
C TYR A 606 2.62 -5.13 22.73
N GLN A 607 2.71 -6.37 23.22
CA GLN A 607 3.23 -6.63 24.55
C GLN A 607 4.73 -6.36 24.52
N LYS A 608 5.12 -5.13 24.89
CA LYS A 608 6.44 -4.91 25.47
C LYS A 608 6.52 -5.85 26.67
N GLU A 609 7.16 -7.01 26.51
CA GLU A 609 7.71 -7.67 27.69
C GLU A 609 8.56 -6.62 28.41
N PRO A 610 8.39 -6.46 29.73
CA PRO A 610 9.31 -5.64 30.49
C PRO A 610 10.69 -6.28 30.32
N VAL A 611 11.57 -5.57 29.60
CA VAL A 611 12.97 -5.99 29.48
C VAL A 611 13.52 -6.06 30.92
N PRO A 612 14.08 -7.20 31.35
CA PRO A 612 14.62 -7.37 32.70
C PRO A 612 15.75 -6.39 33.01
#